data_AF-A0AA36E298-F1
#
_entry.id   AF-A0AA36E298-F1
#
_cell.length_a   1.000
_cell.length_b   1.000
_cell.length_c   1.000
_cell.angle_alpha   90.00
_cell.angle_beta   90.00
_cell.angle_gamma   90.00
#
_symmetry.space_group_name_H-M   'P 1'
#
loop_
_entity.id
_entity.type
_entity.pdbx_description
1 polymer ?
#
loop_
_entity_poly.entity_id
_entity_poly.type
_entity_poly.pdbx_seq_one_letter_code
_entity_poly.pdbx_strand_id
1 'polypeptide(L)'
;MDFSQPKKHPQKANKKRLTNEQVKLLETSFNFNNKLDSTRKSQLAQELGVPARQIAIWYQNKRARWRNQSLETEHKTLQQRLERVSSDKNRLEREVERLKGELEKAKDLLVSSKSMNYASLPSFSSSCDDVGSSSLLGDHGDFYVCFDDHHFDHKSNGHDFFARTMS
;
A
#
# COMPACT_ATOMS: atom_id res chain seq x y z
N MET A 1 13.62 -28.05 64.28
CA MET A 1 12.82 -26.82 64.09
C MET A 1 13.14 -26.29 62.71
N ASP A 2 12.23 -26.42 61.75
CA ASP A 2 12.38 -25.88 60.40
C ASP A 2 11.31 -24.80 60.19
N PHE A 3 11.75 -23.56 60.00
CA PHE A 3 10.89 -22.39 59.89
C PHE A 3 10.37 -22.27 58.47
N SER A 4 9.23 -22.91 58.19
CA SER A 4 8.48 -22.69 56.95
C SER A 4 7.92 -21.26 56.93
N GLN A 5 8.55 -20.38 56.17
CA GLN A 5 7.98 -19.06 55.86
C GLN A 5 6.80 -19.18 54.91
N PRO A 6 5.68 -18.48 55.15
CA PRO A 6 4.55 -18.48 54.23
C PRO A 6 4.90 -17.66 52.98
N LYS A 7 4.81 -18.30 51.82
CA LYS A 7 4.91 -17.65 50.50
C LYS A 7 3.76 -16.65 50.36
N LYS A 8 4.04 -15.36 50.55
CA LYS A 8 3.10 -14.26 50.27
C LYS A 8 2.79 -14.26 48.76
N HIS A 9 1.59 -14.70 48.40
CA HIS A 9 1.06 -14.49 47.06
C HIS A 9 0.95 -12.98 46.78
N PRO A 10 1.41 -12.50 45.60
CA PRO A 10 1.26 -11.11 45.25
C PRO A 10 -0.24 -10.79 45.20
N GLN A 11 -0.63 -9.87 46.07
CA GLN A 11 -1.98 -9.33 46.21
C GLN A 11 -2.55 -9.03 44.82
N LYS A 12 -3.76 -9.50 44.54
CA LYS A 12 -4.52 -9.23 43.31
C LYS A 12 -4.49 -7.72 43.06
N ALA A 13 -3.66 -7.27 42.12
CA ALA A 13 -3.57 -5.86 41.76
C ALA A 13 -4.97 -5.42 41.32
N ASN A 14 -5.63 -4.64 42.17
CA ASN A 14 -7.00 -4.19 41.95
C ASN A 14 -7.08 -3.57 40.56
N LYS A 15 -7.91 -4.17 39.69
CA LYS A 15 -8.15 -3.74 38.31
C LYS A 15 -8.97 -2.45 38.27
N LYS A 16 -8.57 -1.43 39.04
CA LYS A 16 -9.21 -0.11 38.99
C LYS A 16 -8.91 0.51 37.62
N ARG A 17 -9.95 1.05 36.98
CA ARG A 17 -9.82 1.86 35.76
C ARG A 17 -9.07 3.13 36.11
N LEU A 18 -8.22 3.59 35.20
CA LEU A 18 -7.55 4.89 35.32
C LEU A 18 -8.59 6.01 35.27
N THR A 19 -8.41 7.06 36.07
CA THR A 19 -9.25 8.26 36.03
C THR A 19 -8.93 9.08 34.78
N ASN A 20 -9.84 9.99 34.39
CA ASN A 20 -9.62 10.85 33.22
C ASN A 20 -8.38 11.75 33.39
N GLU A 21 -8.12 12.23 34.60
CA GLU A 21 -6.92 13.02 34.92
C GLU A 21 -5.64 12.19 34.75
N GLN A 22 -5.62 10.96 35.25
CA GLN A 22 -4.49 10.03 35.06
C GLN A 22 -4.25 9.75 33.57
N VAL A 23 -5.32 9.52 32.81
CA VAL A 23 -5.22 9.31 31.35
C VAL A 23 -4.66 10.55 30.67
N LYS A 24 -5.12 11.76 31.02
CA LYS A 24 -4.64 13.02 30.44
C LYS A 24 -3.13 13.19 30.64
N LEU A 25 -2.62 12.92 31.84
CA LEU A 25 -1.17 12.98 32.12
C LEU A 25 -0.39 11.92 31.33
N LEU A 26 -0.92 10.70 31.23
CA LEU A 26 -0.32 9.66 30.40
C LEU A 26 -0.28 10.04 28.92
N GLU A 27 -1.33 10.69 28.41
CA GLU A 27 -1.39 11.19 27.03
C GLU A 27 -0.38 12.30 26.77
N THR A 28 -0.26 13.28 27.67
CA THR A 28 0.77 14.33 27.57
C THR A 28 2.17 13.71 27.53
N SER A 29 2.46 12.75 28.42
CA SER A 29 3.75 12.06 28.42
C SER A 29 3.97 11.23 27.15
N PHE A 30 2.95 10.57 26.63
CA PHE A 30 3.03 9.75 25.42
C PHE A 30 3.30 10.60 24.17
N ASN A 31 2.66 11.76 24.07
CA ASN A 31 2.85 12.68 22.95
C ASN A 31 4.28 13.24 22.91
N PHE A 32 4.92 13.40 24.07
CA PHE A 32 6.34 13.76 24.15
C PHE A 32 7.25 12.60 23.75
N ASN A 33 7.01 11.39 24.27
CA ASN A 33 7.75 10.20 23.90
C ASN A 33 6.84 8.95 23.93
N ASN A 34 6.67 8.31 22.78
CA ASN A 34 5.83 7.12 22.65
C ASN A 34 6.45 5.83 23.23
N LYS A 35 7.77 5.86 23.49
CA LYS A 35 8.52 4.76 24.13
C LYS A 35 8.57 5.00 25.63
N LEU A 36 8.04 4.04 26.37
CA LEU A 36 8.08 4.08 27.83
C LEU A 36 9.39 3.44 28.31
N ASP A 37 10.34 4.27 28.71
CA ASP A 37 11.56 3.81 29.38
C ASP A 37 11.27 3.38 30.83
N SER A 38 12.22 2.67 31.46
CA SER A 38 12.05 2.18 32.83
C SER A 38 11.97 3.29 33.87
N THR A 39 12.71 4.38 33.65
CA THR A 39 12.83 5.50 34.60
C THR A 39 11.55 6.31 34.65
N ARG A 40 11.07 6.75 33.48
CA ARG A 40 9.80 7.45 33.28
C ARG A 40 8.62 6.59 33.72
N LYS A 41 8.66 5.27 33.50
CA LYS A 41 7.64 4.36 34.03
C LYS A 41 7.55 4.42 35.55
N SER A 42 8.69 4.41 36.25
CA SER A 42 8.72 4.52 37.71
C SER A 42 8.26 5.91 38.19
N GLN A 43 8.67 6.98 37.51
CA GLN A 43 8.21 8.35 37.80
C GLN A 43 6.69 8.48 37.65
N LEU A 44 6.13 8.05 36.51
CA LEU A 44 4.69 8.08 36.26
C LEU A 44 3.91 7.23 37.28
N ALA A 45 4.48 6.11 37.73
CA ALA A 45 3.84 5.27 38.75
C ALA A 45 3.73 6.01 40.10
N GLN A 46 4.75 6.76 40.48
CA GLN A 46 4.76 7.59 41.67
C GLN A 46 3.83 8.81 41.51
N GLU A 47 3.98 9.57 40.42
CA GLU A 47 3.19 10.78 40.12
C GLU A 47 1.68 10.49 40.09
N LEU A 48 1.27 9.35 39.52
CA LEU A 48 -0.14 9.01 39.32
C LEU A 48 -0.73 8.12 40.43
N GLY A 49 0.10 7.57 41.31
CA GLY A 49 -0.30 6.54 42.28
C GLY A 49 -0.79 5.25 41.62
N VAL A 50 -0.32 4.95 40.41
CA VAL A 50 -0.78 3.84 39.57
C VAL A 50 0.31 2.76 39.49
N PRO A 51 -0.02 1.47 39.56
CA PRO A 51 0.96 0.42 39.39
C PRO A 51 1.69 0.52 38.03
N ALA A 52 3.02 0.43 38.05
CA ALA A 52 3.86 0.50 36.84
C ALA A 52 3.42 -0.44 35.70
N ARG A 53 2.85 -1.61 36.06
CA ARG A 53 2.27 -2.55 35.09
C ARG A 53 1.05 -1.99 34.35
N GLN A 54 0.17 -1.26 35.01
CA GLN A 54 -0.99 -0.63 34.35
C GLN A 54 -0.52 0.46 33.38
N ILE A 55 0.50 1.24 33.73
CA ILE A 55 1.11 2.24 32.84
C ILE A 55 1.70 1.54 31.61
N ALA A 56 2.44 0.45 31.80
CA ALA A 56 3.00 -0.32 30.67
C ALA A 56 1.92 -0.84 29.72
N ILE A 57 0.84 -1.42 30.26
CA ILE A 57 -0.31 -1.91 29.48
C ILE A 57 -0.99 -0.74 28.76
N TRP A 58 -1.17 0.39 29.42
CA TRP A 58 -1.77 1.58 28.81
C TRP A 58 -0.95 2.06 27.62
N TYR A 59 0.38 2.15 27.75
CA TYR A 59 1.28 2.53 26.65
C TYR A 59 1.24 1.52 25.49
N GLN A 60 1.20 0.22 25.79
CA GLN A 60 1.03 -0.82 24.78
C GLN A 60 -0.29 -0.66 24.00
N ASN A 61 -1.39 -0.46 24.72
CA ASN A 61 -2.72 -0.26 24.12
C ASN A 61 -2.79 1.04 23.31
N LYS A 62 -2.19 2.13 23.80
CA LYS A 62 -2.14 3.41 23.08
C LYS A 62 -1.37 3.25 21.76
N ARG A 63 -0.21 2.57 21.76
CA ARG A 63 0.53 2.24 20.53
C ARG A 63 -0.24 1.32 19.59
N ALA A 64 -0.96 0.34 20.13
CA ALA A 64 -1.79 -0.56 19.32
C ALA A 64 -2.90 0.23 18.61
N ARG A 65 -3.63 1.09 19.32
CA ARG A 65 -4.65 1.96 18.73
C ARG A 65 -4.07 2.91 17.70
N TRP A 66 -2.92 3.51 17.97
CA TRP A 66 -2.24 4.40 17.02
C TRP A 66 -1.88 3.67 15.71
N ARG A 67 -1.31 2.45 15.82
CA ARG A 67 -1.02 1.61 14.64
C ARG A 67 -2.29 1.26 13.86
N ASN A 68 -3.35 0.84 14.55
CA ASN A 68 -4.61 0.51 13.91
C ASN A 68 -5.20 1.72 13.17
N GLN A 69 -5.21 2.89 13.79
CA GLN A 69 -5.70 4.12 13.18
C GLN A 69 -4.89 4.51 11.93
N SER A 70 -3.56 4.32 11.98
CA SER A 70 -2.69 4.51 10.81
C SER A 70 -3.06 3.56 9.67
N LEU A 71 -3.21 2.27 9.97
CA LEU A 71 -3.57 1.25 8.97
C LEU A 71 -4.96 1.49 8.37
N GLU A 72 -5.94 1.87 9.20
CA GLU A 72 -7.29 2.22 8.74
C GLU A 72 -7.26 3.41 7.77
N THR A 73 -6.44 4.42 8.07
CA THR A 73 -6.28 5.60 7.21
C THR A 73 -5.61 5.22 5.89
N GLU A 74 -4.54 4.44 5.95
CA GLU A 74 -3.82 3.95 4.77
C GLU A 74 -4.73 3.10 3.87
N HIS A 75 -5.46 2.16 4.46
CA HIS A 75 -6.43 1.33 3.74
C HIS A 75 -7.47 2.19 3.01
N LYS A 76 -8.01 3.21 3.68
CA LYS A 76 -8.97 4.13 3.07
C LYS A 76 -8.36 4.89 1.88
N THR A 77 -7.13 5.37 2.01
CA THR A 77 -6.42 6.05 0.91
C THR A 77 -6.17 5.10 -0.28
N LEU A 78 -5.73 3.87 -0.01
CA LEU A 78 -5.51 2.86 -1.05
C LEU A 78 -6.82 2.50 -1.77
N GLN A 79 -7.92 2.35 -1.02
CA GLN A 79 -9.24 2.07 -1.58
C GLN A 79 -9.71 3.19 -2.52
N GLN A 80 -9.54 4.45 -2.13
CA GLN A 80 -9.87 5.60 -2.98
C GLN A 80 -9.02 5.64 -4.25
N ARG A 81 -7.72 5.28 -4.15
CA ARG A 81 -6.83 5.20 -5.32
C ARG A 81 -7.28 4.10 -6.27
N LEU A 82 -7.62 2.93 -5.73
CA LEU A 82 -8.12 1.81 -6.51
C LEU A 82 -9.40 2.17 -7.27
N GLU A 83 -10.34 2.85 -6.60
CA GLU A 83 -11.59 3.30 -7.22
C GLU A 83 -11.33 4.28 -8.39
N ARG A 84 -10.42 5.24 -8.21
CA ARG A 84 -10.02 6.16 -9.28
C ARG A 84 -9.43 5.42 -10.48
N VAL A 85 -8.46 4.54 -10.23
CA VAL A 85 -7.80 3.75 -11.29
C VAL A 85 -8.81 2.85 -12.01
N SER A 86 -9.74 2.24 -11.28
CA SER A 86 -10.82 1.44 -11.86
C SER A 86 -11.74 2.27 -12.76
N SER A 87 -12.15 3.46 -12.31
CA SER A 87 -12.95 4.39 -13.10
C SER A 87 -12.23 4.85 -14.37
N ASP A 88 -10.94 5.18 -14.26
CA ASP A 88 -10.09 5.56 -15.38
C ASP A 88 -9.93 4.42 -16.39
N LYS A 89 -9.69 3.20 -15.90
CA LYS A 89 -9.65 1.99 -16.72
C LYS A 89 -10.96 1.82 -17.50
N ASN A 90 -12.10 1.85 -16.83
CA ASN A 90 -13.41 1.70 -17.48
C ASN A 90 -13.69 2.82 -18.49
N ARG A 91 -13.15 4.02 -18.28
CA ARG A 91 -13.22 5.12 -19.25
C ARG A 91 -12.36 4.84 -20.47
N LEU A 92 -11.12 4.42 -20.26
CA LEU A 92 -10.19 4.10 -21.34
C LEU A 92 -10.66 2.91 -22.18
N GLU A 93 -11.22 1.87 -21.55
CA GLU A 93 -11.78 0.72 -22.27
C GLU A 93 -12.92 1.13 -23.21
N ARG A 94 -13.82 2.03 -22.77
CA ARG A 94 -14.87 2.59 -23.63
C ARG A 94 -14.31 3.40 -24.78
N GLU A 95 -13.27 4.20 -24.53
CA GLU A 95 -12.63 5.01 -25.55
C GLU A 95 -11.90 4.15 -26.60
N VAL A 96 -11.22 3.10 -26.15
CA VAL A 96 -10.60 2.10 -27.03
C VAL A 96 -11.64 1.44 -27.93
N GLU A 97 -12.78 1.04 -27.37
CA GLU A 97 -13.85 0.41 -28.16
C GLU A 97 -14.43 1.39 -29.19
N ARG A 98 -14.66 2.64 -28.78
CA ARG A 98 -15.13 3.71 -29.68
C ARG A 98 -14.16 3.92 -30.85
N LEU A 99 -12.87 4.09 -30.56
CA LEU A 99 -11.84 4.33 -31.57
C LEU A 99 -11.64 3.14 -32.50
N LYS A 100 -11.73 1.90 -31.99
CA LYS A 100 -11.72 0.70 -32.83
C LYS A 100 -12.89 0.69 -33.82
N GLY A 101 -14.10 1.03 -33.36
CA GLY A 101 -15.28 1.11 -34.22
C GLY A 101 -15.18 2.21 -35.29
N GLU A 102 -14.57 3.35 -34.97
CA GLU A 102 -14.29 4.42 -35.94
C GLU A 102 -13.26 4.00 -36.98
N LEU A 103 -12.18 3.35 -36.53
CA LEU A 103 -11.14 2.82 -37.40
C LEU A 103 -11.72 1.82 -38.41
N GLU A 104 -12.61 0.93 -37.96
CA GLU A 104 -13.22 -0.06 -38.86
C GLU A 104 -14.12 0.59 -39.91
N LYS A 105 -14.97 1.54 -39.51
CA LYS A 105 -15.78 2.33 -40.46
C LYS A 105 -14.91 3.06 -41.49
N ALA A 106 -13.80 3.65 -41.06
CA ALA A 106 -12.88 4.35 -41.96
C ALA A 106 -12.22 3.39 -42.96
N LYS A 107 -11.85 2.17 -42.53
CA LYS A 107 -11.35 1.12 -43.42
C LYS A 107 -12.43 0.69 -44.44
N ASP A 108 -13.65 0.46 -44.00
CA ASP A 108 -14.76 0.07 -44.88
C ASP A 108 -15.01 1.12 -45.97
N LEU A 109 -15.02 2.40 -45.61
CA LEU A 109 -15.16 3.51 -46.56
C LEU A 109 -14.00 3.56 -47.56
N LEU A 110 -12.77 3.29 -47.13
CA LEU A 110 -11.60 3.25 -48.02
C LEU A 110 -11.66 2.07 -49.01
N VAL A 111 -12.08 0.89 -48.55
CA VAL A 111 -12.26 -0.29 -49.39
C VAL A 111 -13.37 -0.06 -50.43
N SER A 112 -14.49 0.51 -50.00
CA SER A 112 -15.61 0.84 -50.89
C SER A 112 -15.25 1.93 -51.93
N SER A 113 -14.48 2.94 -51.51
CA SER A 113 -13.97 3.99 -52.41
C SER A 113 -12.95 3.44 -53.43
N LYS A 114 -12.10 2.48 -53.05
CA LYS A 114 -11.24 1.78 -54.01
C LYS A 114 -12.08 0.98 -55.01
N SER A 115 -13.14 0.30 -54.58
CA SER A 115 -13.99 -0.52 -55.47
C SER A 115 -14.73 0.29 -56.54
N MET A 116 -15.05 1.57 -56.29
CA MET A 116 -15.68 2.47 -57.28
C MET A 116 -14.70 3.09 -58.28
N ASN A 117 -13.38 3.02 -58.05
CA ASN A 117 -12.37 3.60 -58.93
C ASN A 117 -11.82 2.64 -60.00
N TYR A 118 -12.22 1.37 -60.01
CA TYR A 118 -11.86 0.41 -61.08
C TYR A 118 -12.91 0.31 -62.19
N ALA A 119 -14.09 0.92 -62.04
CA ALA A 119 -15.15 0.91 -63.06
C ALA A 119 -15.05 2.08 -64.06
N SER A 120 -14.12 3.01 -63.88
CA SER A 120 -13.87 4.12 -64.80
C SER A 120 -12.45 4.67 -64.68
N LEU A 121 -11.47 3.88 -65.12
CA LEU A 121 -10.16 4.42 -65.54
C LEU A 121 -9.92 3.99 -67.00
N PRO A 122 -9.60 4.91 -67.92
CA PRO A 122 -9.13 4.53 -69.24
C PRO A 122 -7.79 3.81 -69.08
N SER A 123 -7.72 2.62 -69.67
CA SER A 123 -6.50 1.82 -69.75
C SER A 123 -5.41 2.64 -70.45
N PHE A 124 -4.43 3.13 -69.69
CA PHE A 124 -3.11 3.43 -70.25
C PHE A 124 -2.13 2.43 -69.65
N SER A 125 -1.69 1.51 -70.50
CA SER A 125 -0.58 0.62 -70.24
C SER A 125 0.67 1.46 -69.99
N SER A 126 1.28 1.29 -68.81
CA SER A 126 2.69 1.64 -68.62
C SER A 126 3.36 0.56 -67.79
N SER A 127 4.17 -0.21 -68.52
CA SER A 127 5.09 -1.25 -68.04
C SER A 127 6.35 -0.60 -67.50
N CYS A 128 6.79 -1.01 -66.31
CA CYS A 128 8.20 -1.06 -65.93
C CYS A 128 8.36 -1.93 -64.66
N ASP A 129 9.55 -2.52 -64.57
CA ASP A 129 9.81 -3.86 -64.07
C ASP A 129 9.90 -4.04 -62.54
N ASP A 130 9.68 -5.30 -62.19
CA ASP A 130 10.08 -5.94 -60.94
C ASP A 130 11.60 -5.82 -60.71
N VAL A 131 11.99 -5.25 -59.57
CA VAL A 131 13.27 -5.53 -58.94
C VAL A 131 13.05 -5.75 -57.45
N GLY A 132 13.11 -7.02 -57.06
CA GLY A 132 13.18 -7.44 -55.68
C GLY A 132 14.47 -6.99 -54.99
N SER A 133 14.33 -6.50 -53.77
CA SER A 133 15.31 -6.55 -52.68
C SER A 133 14.73 -5.81 -51.48
N SER A 134 14.97 -6.16 -50.23
CA SER A 134 15.55 -7.32 -49.57
C SER A 134 15.18 -7.14 -48.09
N SER A 135 15.05 -8.25 -47.38
CA SER A 135 14.81 -8.34 -45.94
C SER A 135 15.79 -7.50 -45.11
N LEU A 136 15.29 -6.65 -44.19
CA LEU A 136 15.95 -6.19 -42.95
C LEU A 136 14.82 -5.78 -41.97
N LEU A 137 14.41 -6.60 -41.00
CA LEU A 137 15.03 -6.83 -39.69
C LEU A 137 15.62 -5.55 -39.06
N GLY A 138 15.00 -5.14 -37.96
CA GLY A 138 15.35 -4.04 -37.06
C GLY A 138 14.10 -3.71 -36.24
N ASP A 139 13.76 -4.49 -35.21
CA ASP A 139 14.36 -4.43 -33.87
C ASP A 139 14.33 -3.00 -33.28
N HIS A 140 13.28 -2.73 -32.53
CA HIS A 140 13.18 -1.75 -31.44
C HIS A 140 11.96 -2.20 -30.64
N GLY A 141 12.09 -2.95 -29.55
CA GLY A 141 12.97 -2.63 -28.43
C GLY A 141 12.20 -1.68 -27.52
N ASP A 142 11.39 -2.29 -26.64
CA ASP A 142 11.03 -1.83 -25.31
C ASP A 142 10.40 -0.43 -25.15
N PHE A 143 9.07 -0.40 -25.05
CA PHE A 143 8.37 0.59 -24.22
C PHE A 143 7.81 -0.09 -22.97
N TYR A 144 8.70 -0.62 -22.14
CA TYR A 144 8.42 -0.81 -20.72
C TYR A 144 8.58 0.56 -20.05
N VAL A 145 7.46 1.22 -19.77
CA VAL A 145 7.47 2.37 -18.87
C VAL A 145 7.82 1.89 -17.46
N CYS A 146 8.89 2.46 -16.92
CA CYS A 146 9.42 2.21 -15.60
C CYS A 146 8.31 2.22 -14.54
N PHE A 147 8.29 1.18 -13.70
CA PHE A 147 7.71 1.28 -12.36
C PHE A 147 8.52 2.34 -11.60
N ASP A 148 7.87 3.41 -11.16
CA ASP A 148 8.46 4.33 -10.17
C ASP A 148 8.71 3.55 -8.87
N ASP A 149 9.97 3.17 -8.70
CA ASP A 149 10.56 2.63 -7.49
C ASP A 149 10.65 3.76 -6.46
N HIS A 150 9.56 3.95 -5.70
CA HIS A 150 9.62 4.76 -4.50
C HIS A 150 10.43 4.01 -3.44
N HIS A 151 11.71 4.33 -3.43
CA HIS A 151 12.70 4.11 -2.38
C HIS A 151 12.06 4.11 -0.97
N PHE A 152 11.76 2.92 -0.46
CA PHE A 152 11.34 2.72 0.92
C PHE A 152 12.59 2.55 1.77
N ASP A 153 12.97 3.61 2.48
CA ASP A 153 14.05 3.59 3.48
C ASP A 153 13.67 2.64 4.64
N HIS A 154 14.00 1.36 4.47
CA HIS A 154 13.91 0.36 5.51
C HIS A 154 15.12 0.52 6.44
N LYS A 155 14.98 1.35 7.47
CA LYS A 155 15.95 1.36 8.58
C LYS A 155 15.78 0.08 9.39
N SER A 156 16.57 -0.92 9.03
CA SER A 156 16.76 -2.16 9.77
C SER A 156 17.17 -1.88 11.21
N ASN A 157 16.43 -2.42 12.18
CA ASN A 157 17.00 -2.83 13.45
C ASN A 157 16.35 -4.17 13.81
N GLY A 158 17.13 -5.23 13.60
CA GLY A 158 16.71 -6.60 13.77
C GLY A 158 16.36 -6.96 15.22
N HIS A 159 15.53 -7.97 15.34
CA HIS A 159 15.69 -9.03 16.32
C HIS A 159 14.84 -10.22 15.88
N ASP A 160 15.46 -11.17 15.19
CA ASP A 160 14.89 -12.50 14.98
C ASP A 160 14.52 -13.11 16.33
N PHE A 161 13.22 -13.33 16.57
CA PHE A 161 12.73 -13.87 17.84
C PHE A 161 11.91 -15.17 17.70
N PHE A 162 11.75 -15.72 16.49
CA PHE A 162 10.98 -16.96 16.29
C PHE A 162 11.83 -18.14 15.83
N ALA A 163 12.90 -18.43 16.57
CA ALA A 163 13.58 -19.73 16.51
C ALA A 163 13.68 -20.34 17.93
N ARG A 164 12.59 -20.97 18.38
CA ARG A 164 12.68 -22.10 19.31
C ARG A 164 11.39 -22.94 19.27
N THR A 165 11.34 -23.83 18.30
CA THR A 165 10.53 -25.04 18.33
C THR A 165 10.96 -25.89 19.53
N MET A 166 10.00 -26.29 20.35
CA MET A 166 10.16 -27.32 21.37
C MET A 166 10.11 -28.69 20.71
N SER A 167 11.09 -29.54 21.02
CA SER A 167 10.91 -30.97 21.23
C SER A 167 11.98 -31.48 22.18
#